data_AF-A0A8K0HX83-F1
#
_entry.id   AF-A0A8K0HX83-F1
#
_cell.length_a   1.000
_cell.length_b   1.000
_cell.length_c   1.000
_cell.angle_alpha   90.00
_cell.angle_beta   90.00
_cell.angle_gamma   90.00
#
_symmetry.space_group_name_H-M   'P 1'
#
loop_
_entity.id
_entity.type
_entity.pdbx_description
1 polymer ?
#
loop_
_entity_poly.entity_id
_entity_poly.type
_entity_poly.pdbx_seq_one_letter_code
_entity_poly.pdbx_strand_id
1 'polypeptide(L)'
;MEMKKASSLHTLFLFLLGFAFLVKSQSDSCSSKLSVSHLIPFNTSSLGCFSAWSSQDFILRYENAGSNVWSYVLSAPDTGSYISIGFSGDGSMVGSSAMAGWITSSGPGIVKRYYLGGTSSKRCPPDQGSLDPVQGKSVITSQGSRLYLAFQLNSAQLPQKLIYAVGPQNNLPSSDGYLPRHRTMASGSINLSGGGAGGGESGDEDGEGATGDVVEGGASGFDLKRKHGILVMLGWGVLMPVGMMMARYFKQFDPFWFYSHISIQGIGFLLGVGGIILGFKLDDDEGQGDIDTHKNLGIFILVFGCLQIAFSRNQVHQ
;
A
#
# COMPACT_ATOMS: atom_id res chain seq x y z
N MET A 1 27.13 -9.27 -45.96
CA MET A 1 26.57 -10.24 -45.02
C MET A 1 25.74 -9.45 -44.01
N GLU A 2 24.47 -9.24 -44.34
CA GLU A 2 23.50 -8.47 -43.56
C GLU A 2 23.00 -9.33 -42.38
N MET A 3 23.35 -8.95 -41.16
CA MET A 3 22.78 -9.59 -39.96
C MET A 3 21.49 -8.89 -39.57
N LYS A 4 20.35 -9.58 -39.80
CA LYS A 4 19.01 -9.21 -39.34
C LYS A 4 19.00 -8.96 -37.83
N LYS A 5 18.77 -7.71 -37.43
CA LYS A 5 18.52 -7.29 -36.03
C LYS A 5 17.02 -7.15 -35.75
N ALA A 6 16.25 -8.17 -36.10
CA ALA A 6 14.80 -8.19 -35.91
C ALA A 6 14.36 -9.59 -35.48
N SER A 7 14.51 -9.91 -34.20
CA SER A 7 13.94 -11.15 -33.64
C SER A 7 13.73 -11.07 -32.12
N SER A 8 14.62 -10.40 -31.39
CA SER A 8 14.59 -10.41 -29.91
C SER A 8 13.41 -9.65 -29.27
N LEU A 9 12.80 -8.68 -29.94
CA LEU A 9 11.69 -7.87 -29.38
C LEU A 9 10.34 -8.61 -29.47
N HIS A 10 10.17 -9.48 -30.46
CA HIS A 10 8.93 -10.23 -30.66
C HIS A 10 8.82 -11.44 -29.72
N THR A 11 9.97 -12.05 -29.35
CA THR A 11 9.99 -13.19 -28.42
C THR A 11 9.65 -12.78 -26.98
N LEU A 12 9.96 -11.53 -26.59
CA LEU A 12 9.61 -10.98 -25.28
C LEU A 12 8.11 -10.65 -25.18
N PHE A 13 7.51 -10.16 -26.27
CA PHE A 13 6.09 -9.83 -26.34
C PHE A 13 5.18 -11.08 -26.31
N LEU A 14 5.61 -12.17 -26.94
CA LEU A 14 4.87 -13.45 -26.95
C LEU A 14 4.94 -14.22 -25.62
N PHE A 15 5.97 -13.99 -24.80
CA PHE A 15 6.07 -14.59 -23.45
C PHE A 15 5.13 -13.92 -22.43
N LEU A 16 4.76 -12.65 -22.66
CA LEU A 16 3.82 -11.88 -21.84
C LEU A 16 2.33 -12.22 -22.10
N LEU A 17 2.01 -12.79 -23.27
CA LEU A 17 0.64 -13.15 -23.67
C LEU A 17 0.22 -14.57 -23.23
N GLY A 18 1.14 -15.39 -22.72
CA GLY A 18 0.91 -16.81 -22.42
C GLY A 18 0.32 -17.14 -21.04
N PHE A 19 0.05 -16.15 -20.19
CA PHE A 19 -0.41 -16.36 -18.80
C PHE A 19 -1.81 -15.82 -18.49
N ALA A 20 -2.66 -15.62 -19.49
CA ALA A 20 -4.08 -15.34 -19.26
C ALA A 20 -4.87 -16.64 -19.04
N PHE A 21 -4.60 -17.33 -17.92
CA PHE A 21 -5.60 -18.26 -17.39
C PHE A 21 -6.82 -17.42 -17.02
N LEU A 22 -7.96 -17.69 -17.68
CA LEU A 22 -9.27 -17.18 -17.30
C LEU A 22 -9.65 -17.76 -15.92
N VAL A 23 -9.11 -17.17 -14.86
CA VAL A 23 -9.71 -17.26 -13.54
C VAL A 23 -10.99 -16.45 -13.61
N LYS A 24 -12.14 -17.13 -13.58
CA LYS A 24 -13.43 -16.48 -13.31
C LYS A 24 -13.42 -16.00 -11.85
N SER A 25 -12.69 -14.92 -11.59
CA SER A 25 -12.84 -14.17 -10.34
C SER A 25 -14.07 -13.30 -10.52
N GLN A 26 -15.13 -13.60 -9.78
CA GLN A 26 -16.28 -12.72 -9.71
C GLN A 26 -15.84 -11.51 -8.88
N SER A 27 -15.39 -10.45 -9.56
CA SER A 27 -14.93 -9.22 -8.90
C SER A 27 -16.12 -8.56 -8.20
N ASP A 28 -16.07 -8.46 -6.87
CA ASP A 28 -17.01 -7.64 -6.12
C ASP A 28 -16.80 -6.16 -6.47
N SER A 29 -17.88 -5.38 -6.51
CA SER A 29 -17.82 -3.95 -6.84
C SER A 29 -19.02 -3.21 -6.26
N CYS A 30 -18.92 -1.88 -6.17
CA CYS A 30 -20.08 -1.04 -5.81
C CYS A 30 -21.16 -0.99 -6.90
N SER A 31 -20.86 -1.45 -8.12
CA SER A 31 -21.81 -1.53 -9.22
C SER A 31 -22.59 -2.85 -9.26
N SER A 32 -22.18 -3.84 -8.45
CA SER A 32 -22.82 -5.16 -8.36
C SER A 32 -23.58 -5.35 -7.04
N LYS A 33 -24.62 -6.17 -7.07
CA LYS A 33 -25.34 -6.58 -5.85
C LYS A 33 -24.43 -7.42 -4.95
N LEU A 34 -24.58 -7.26 -3.64
CA LEU A 34 -23.84 -8.03 -2.64
C LEU A 34 -24.26 -9.51 -2.66
N SER A 35 -23.38 -10.37 -3.16
CA SER A 35 -23.60 -11.81 -3.36
C SER A 35 -23.81 -12.59 -2.06
N VAL A 36 -23.19 -12.13 -0.97
CA VAL A 36 -23.26 -12.76 0.37
C VAL A 36 -24.38 -12.22 1.27
N SER A 37 -25.29 -11.41 0.73
CA SER A 37 -26.40 -10.80 1.51
C SER A 37 -27.21 -11.80 2.34
N HIS A 38 -27.45 -13.01 1.82
CA HIS A 38 -28.14 -14.10 2.52
C HIS A 38 -27.38 -14.70 3.70
N LEU A 39 -26.07 -14.46 3.82
CA LEU A 39 -25.20 -14.94 4.90
C LEU A 39 -25.03 -13.89 6.02
N ILE A 40 -25.51 -12.66 5.79
CA ILE A 40 -25.32 -11.54 6.71
C ILE A 40 -26.55 -11.43 7.63
N PRO A 41 -26.37 -11.33 8.96
CA PRO A 41 -27.46 -11.38 9.92
C PRO A 41 -28.27 -10.07 10.06
N PHE A 42 -28.21 -9.18 9.07
CA PHE A 42 -28.91 -7.90 9.04
C PHE A 42 -29.24 -7.46 7.61
N ASN A 43 -30.12 -6.47 7.45
CA ASN A 43 -30.52 -5.98 6.12
C ASN A 43 -29.33 -5.31 5.41
N THR A 44 -29.11 -5.66 4.14
CA THR A 44 -28.01 -5.10 3.33
C THR A 44 -28.51 -4.39 2.07
N SER A 45 -29.81 -4.07 2.00
CA SER A 45 -30.46 -3.58 0.77
C SER A 45 -30.15 -2.12 0.46
N SER A 46 -29.78 -1.32 1.46
CA SER A 46 -29.62 0.14 1.36
C SER A 46 -28.22 0.63 1.71
N LEU A 47 -27.24 -0.27 1.74
CA LEU A 47 -25.85 0.06 2.04
C LEU A 47 -25.26 0.99 0.96
N GLY A 48 -24.79 2.17 1.38
CA GLY A 48 -23.89 2.98 0.56
C GLY A 48 -22.58 2.23 0.36
N CYS A 49 -21.93 2.41 -0.79
CA CYS A 49 -20.73 1.66 -1.16
C CYS A 49 -19.67 2.57 -1.74
N PHE A 50 -18.41 2.36 -1.38
CA PHE A 50 -17.26 2.99 -2.01
C PHE A 50 -16.01 2.09 -1.95
N SER A 51 -15.05 2.36 -2.83
CA SER A 51 -13.71 1.75 -2.76
C SER A 51 -12.96 2.37 -1.59
N ALA A 52 -12.70 1.57 -0.56
CA ALA A 52 -12.14 2.02 0.71
C ALA A 52 -10.61 2.04 0.72
N TRP A 53 -10.01 1.11 -0.04
CA TRP A 53 -8.56 1.00 -0.19
C TRP A 53 -8.28 0.36 -1.55
N SER A 54 -7.90 1.18 -2.52
CA SER A 54 -7.94 0.78 -3.92
C SER A 54 -6.85 -0.23 -4.30
N SER A 55 -5.63 -0.07 -3.75
CA SER A 55 -4.49 -0.95 -4.02
C SER A 55 -4.63 -2.36 -3.44
N GLN A 56 -5.35 -2.51 -2.33
CA GLN A 56 -5.66 -3.81 -1.71
C GLN A 56 -7.06 -4.29 -2.05
N ASP A 57 -7.77 -3.58 -2.93
CA ASP A 57 -9.12 -3.90 -3.39
C ASP A 57 -10.11 -4.06 -2.23
N PHE A 58 -10.06 -3.16 -1.24
CA PHE A 58 -11.06 -3.12 -0.17
C PHE A 58 -12.26 -2.32 -0.63
N ILE A 59 -13.45 -2.87 -0.41
CA ILE A 59 -14.72 -2.18 -0.63
C ILE A 59 -15.45 -2.13 0.70
N LEU A 60 -15.82 -0.91 1.12
CA LEU A 60 -16.63 -0.71 2.30
C LEU A 60 -18.07 -0.39 1.89
N ARG A 61 -19.00 -1.09 2.53
CA ARG A 61 -20.42 -0.81 2.46
C ARG A 61 -20.95 -0.48 3.84
N TYR A 62 -21.72 0.59 3.96
CA TYR A 62 -22.25 1.01 5.26
C TYR A 62 -23.58 1.76 5.15
N GLU A 63 -24.36 1.70 6.22
CA GLU A 63 -25.58 2.51 6.38
C GLU A 63 -25.86 2.80 7.85
N ASN A 64 -26.63 3.85 8.09
CA ASN A 64 -27.29 4.05 9.38
C ASN A 64 -28.56 3.20 9.39
N ALA A 65 -28.58 2.13 10.18
CA ALA A 65 -29.71 1.20 10.30
C ALA A 65 -30.83 1.74 11.20
N GLY A 66 -30.71 2.99 11.69
CA GLY A 66 -31.62 3.64 12.62
C GLY A 66 -31.25 3.39 14.08
N SER A 67 -31.83 4.18 14.99
CA SER A 67 -31.72 3.98 16.45
C SER A 67 -30.27 3.90 16.99
N ASN A 68 -29.35 4.70 16.43
CA ASN A 68 -27.91 4.67 16.76
C ASN A 68 -27.21 3.36 16.39
N VAL A 69 -27.73 2.60 15.43
CA VAL A 69 -27.08 1.39 14.92
C VAL A 69 -26.51 1.66 13.53
N TRP A 70 -25.24 1.31 13.34
CA TRP A 70 -24.58 1.38 12.05
C TRP A 70 -24.23 -0.02 11.55
N SER A 71 -24.57 -0.32 10.30
CA SER A 71 -24.21 -1.57 9.62
C SER A 71 -22.98 -1.35 8.76
N TYR A 72 -22.03 -2.29 8.82
CA TYR A 72 -20.81 -2.30 8.01
C TYR A 72 -20.63 -3.65 7.34
N VAL A 73 -20.20 -3.63 6.08
CA VAL A 73 -19.72 -4.79 5.33
C VAL A 73 -18.44 -4.39 4.62
N LEU A 74 -17.31 -4.87 5.14
CA LEU A 74 -16.01 -4.72 4.52
C LEU A 74 -15.69 -5.97 3.70
N SER A 75 -15.32 -5.80 2.43
CA SER A 75 -14.85 -6.89 1.60
C SER A 75 -13.44 -6.66 1.10
N ALA A 76 -12.66 -7.73 0.99
CA ALA A 76 -11.28 -7.70 0.50
C ALA A 76 -10.87 -9.09 -0.03
N PRO A 77 -9.82 -9.18 -0.86
CA PRO A 77 -9.27 -10.47 -1.31
C PRO A 77 -8.89 -11.39 -0.14
N ASP A 78 -9.26 -12.67 -0.26
CA ASP A 78 -8.89 -13.69 0.71
C ASP A 78 -7.42 -14.09 0.51
N THR A 79 -6.58 -13.72 1.47
CA THR A 79 -5.13 -13.95 1.43
C THR A 79 -4.69 -14.98 2.47
N GLY A 80 -5.64 -15.76 3.01
CA GLY A 80 -5.37 -16.70 4.10
C GLY A 80 -4.94 -16.00 5.40
N SER A 81 -5.43 -14.78 5.63
CA SER A 81 -5.12 -13.96 6.80
C SER A 81 -6.37 -13.21 7.30
N TYR A 82 -6.20 -12.33 8.28
CA TYR A 82 -7.27 -11.46 8.75
C TYR A 82 -7.38 -10.20 7.90
N ILE A 83 -8.60 -9.67 7.82
CA ILE A 83 -8.90 -8.32 7.34
C ILE A 83 -9.48 -7.52 8.50
N SER A 84 -9.25 -6.21 8.51
CA SER A 84 -9.70 -5.37 9.61
C SER A 84 -10.08 -3.97 9.16
N ILE A 85 -10.98 -3.39 9.93
CA ILE A 85 -11.39 -1.99 9.88
C ILE A 85 -11.37 -1.43 11.30
N GLY A 86 -10.79 -0.26 11.48
CA GLY A 86 -10.80 0.46 12.74
C GLY A 86 -11.35 1.86 12.60
N PHE A 87 -11.68 2.43 13.76
CA PHE A 87 -12.31 3.72 13.91
C PHE A 87 -11.38 4.57 14.78
N SER A 88 -10.88 5.65 14.19
CA SER A 88 -9.82 6.47 14.78
C SER A 88 -10.26 7.94 14.86
N GLY A 89 -9.84 8.62 15.92
CA GLY A 89 -10.11 10.06 16.08
C GLY A 89 -9.22 10.93 15.19
N ASP A 90 -7.97 10.50 14.98
CA ASP A 90 -6.93 11.24 14.29
C ASP A 90 -6.47 10.56 12.99
N GLY A 91 -6.88 9.31 12.74
CA GLY A 91 -6.47 8.51 11.59
C GLY A 91 -5.31 7.56 11.92
N SER A 92 -4.77 7.64 13.14
CA SER A 92 -3.71 6.78 13.63
C SER A 92 -4.27 5.44 14.12
N MET A 93 -3.46 4.39 14.02
CA MET A 93 -3.79 3.10 14.63
C MET A 93 -3.71 3.15 16.15
N VAL A 94 -2.62 3.70 16.71
CA VAL A 94 -2.42 3.69 18.16
C VAL A 94 -3.47 4.58 18.83
N GLY A 95 -4.17 4.03 19.84
CA GLY A 95 -5.26 4.69 20.55
C GLY A 95 -6.65 4.47 19.94
N SER A 96 -6.75 3.80 18.79
CA SER A 96 -8.03 3.52 18.13
C SER A 96 -8.63 2.17 18.54
N SER A 97 -9.83 1.86 18.04
CA SER A 97 -10.46 0.54 18.20
C SER A 97 -10.83 -0.05 16.86
N ALA A 98 -10.74 -1.37 16.72
CA ALA A 98 -10.92 -2.06 15.45
C ALA A 98 -11.76 -3.33 15.54
N MET A 99 -12.37 -3.70 14.43
CA MET A 99 -12.96 -5.01 14.17
C MET A 99 -12.04 -5.76 13.21
N ALA A 100 -11.66 -6.99 13.55
CA ALA A 100 -10.92 -7.86 12.66
C ALA A 100 -11.62 -9.21 12.52
N GLY A 101 -11.52 -9.81 11.34
CA GLY A 101 -12.05 -11.14 11.11
C GLY A 101 -11.19 -11.97 10.17
N TRP A 102 -11.25 -13.28 10.38
CA TRP A 102 -10.55 -14.28 9.59
C TRP A 102 -11.33 -15.59 9.57
N ILE A 103 -11.02 -16.46 8.61
CA ILE A 103 -11.57 -17.82 8.52
C ILE A 103 -10.44 -18.81 8.71
N THR A 104 -10.66 -19.79 9.59
CA THR A 104 -9.71 -20.89 9.78
C THR A 104 -9.96 -21.96 8.72
N SER A 105 -8.93 -22.74 8.36
CA SER A 105 -8.95 -23.69 7.23
C SER A 105 -10.09 -24.72 7.22
N SER A 106 -10.79 -24.92 8.33
CA SER A 106 -11.93 -25.84 8.45
C SER A 106 -12.99 -25.39 9.48
N GLY A 107 -12.84 -24.20 10.07
CA GLY A 107 -13.65 -23.75 11.19
C GLY A 107 -14.56 -22.57 10.87
N PRO A 108 -15.45 -22.18 11.80
CA PRO A 108 -16.28 -21.00 11.64
C PRO A 108 -15.41 -19.76 11.49
N GLY A 109 -15.93 -18.77 10.76
CA GLY A 109 -15.34 -17.44 10.71
C GLY A 109 -15.30 -16.81 12.10
N ILE A 110 -14.17 -16.19 12.44
CA ILE A 110 -13.95 -15.52 13.72
C ILE A 110 -13.97 -14.03 13.47
N VAL A 111 -14.77 -13.31 14.25
CA VAL A 111 -14.79 -11.85 14.29
C VAL A 111 -14.57 -11.40 15.72
N LYS A 112 -13.62 -10.49 15.92
CA LYS A 112 -13.28 -9.93 17.23
C LYS A 112 -13.09 -8.43 17.15
N ARG A 113 -13.37 -7.75 18.25
CA ARG A 113 -13.03 -6.34 18.46
C ARG A 113 -11.67 -6.22 19.14
N TYR A 114 -10.98 -5.11 18.96
CA TYR A 114 -9.64 -4.85 19.49
C TYR A 114 -9.51 -3.40 19.95
N TYR A 115 -8.74 -3.20 21.02
CA TYR A 115 -8.14 -1.91 21.33
C TYR A 115 -6.72 -1.88 20.77
N LEU A 116 -6.37 -0.86 20.00
CA LEU A 116 -5.05 -0.73 19.38
C LEU A 116 -4.13 0.13 20.25
N GLY A 117 -3.65 -0.41 21.38
CA GLY A 117 -2.90 0.34 22.40
C GLY A 117 -1.40 0.53 22.13
N GLY A 118 -0.89 0.10 20.97
CA GLY A 118 0.52 0.19 20.57
C GLY A 118 0.82 -0.59 19.29
N THR A 119 2.10 -0.72 18.95
CA THR A 119 2.55 -1.36 17.68
C THR A 119 2.83 -2.86 17.79
N SER A 120 2.92 -3.40 19.01
CA SER A 120 3.14 -4.83 19.26
C SER A 120 1.82 -5.58 19.45
N SER A 121 1.74 -6.84 19.00
CA SER A 121 0.55 -7.69 19.15
C SER A 121 -0.03 -7.72 20.58
N LYS A 122 0.81 -7.86 21.61
CA LYS A 122 0.38 -7.88 23.03
C LYS A 122 -0.31 -6.59 23.50
N ARG A 123 -0.03 -5.46 22.85
CA ARG A 123 -0.64 -4.15 23.11
C ARG A 123 -1.96 -3.96 22.35
N CYS A 124 -2.37 -4.97 21.56
CA CYS A 124 -3.61 -5.02 20.81
C CYS A 124 -4.47 -6.20 21.28
N PRO A 125 -4.95 -6.20 22.54
CA PRO A 125 -5.68 -7.34 23.08
C PRO A 125 -7.03 -7.55 22.38
N PRO A 126 -7.41 -8.82 22.12
CA PRO A 126 -8.74 -9.15 21.61
C PRO A 126 -9.84 -8.83 22.64
N ASP A 127 -11.04 -8.62 22.14
CA ASP A 127 -12.28 -8.39 22.88
C ASP A 127 -12.24 -7.14 23.80
N GLN A 128 -11.37 -6.18 23.49
CA GLN A 128 -11.25 -4.87 24.15
C GLN A 128 -11.54 -3.72 23.19
N GLY A 129 -11.56 -2.49 23.71
CA GLY A 129 -11.79 -1.26 22.94
C GLY A 129 -13.16 -0.63 23.22
N SER A 130 -13.41 0.49 22.56
CA SER A 130 -14.63 1.29 22.74
C SER A 130 -15.77 0.90 21.80
N LEU A 131 -15.50 0.01 20.82
CA LEU A 131 -16.55 -0.49 19.94
C LEU A 131 -17.52 -1.38 20.72
N ASP A 132 -18.82 -1.17 20.48
CA ASP A 132 -19.93 -1.94 21.04
C ASP A 132 -20.69 -2.68 19.93
N PRO A 133 -20.27 -3.90 19.55
CA PRO A 133 -20.94 -4.67 18.51
C PRO A 133 -22.30 -5.21 18.97
N VAL A 134 -23.31 -5.12 18.10
CA VAL A 134 -24.63 -5.70 18.38
C VAL A 134 -24.52 -7.22 18.44
N GLN A 135 -25.04 -7.81 19.54
CA GLN A 135 -24.96 -9.24 19.79
C GLN A 135 -25.58 -10.05 18.64
N GLY A 136 -24.84 -11.05 18.15
CA GLY A 136 -25.29 -11.93 17.05
C GLY A 136 -25.35 -11.26 15.67
N LYS A 137 -24.82 -10.03 15.52
CA LYS A 137 -24.82 -9.30 14.25
C LYS A 137 -23.44 -9.19 13.60
N SER A 138 -22.44 -9.93 14.08
CA SER A 138 -21.09 -9.97 13.51
C SER A 138 -20.84 -11.32 12.84
N VAL A 139 -20.32 -11.31 11.61
CA VAL A 139 -19.99 -12.51 10.83
C VAL A 139 -18.84 -12.23 9.86
N ILE A 140 -18.06 -13.25 9.55
CA ILE A 140 -17.16 -13.23 8.40
C ILE A 140 -17.40 -14.47 7.53
N THR A 141 -17.49 -14.26 6.23
CA THR A 141 -17.69 -15.32 5.24
C THR A 141 -16.73 -15.17 4.06
N SER A 142 -16.43 -16.28 3.37
CA SER A 142 -15.61 -16.28 2.15
C SER A 142 -16.47 -16.71 0.96
N GLN A 143 -16.44 -15.91 -0.11
CA GLN A 143 -17.08 -16.24 -1.37
C GLN A 143 -16.28 -15.65 -2.52
N GLY A 144 -16.01 -16.44 -3.56
CA GLY A 144 -15.32 -15.95 -4.76
C GLY A 144 -13.91 -15.42 -4.50
N SER A 145 -13.15 -16.06 -3.60
CA SER A 145 -11.81 -15.63 -3.17
C SER A 145 -11.77 -14.26 -2.49
N ARG A 146 -12.87 -13.86 -1.86
CA ARG A 146 -12.98 -12.65 -1.05
C ARG A 146 -13.56 -12.95 0.30
N LEU A 147 -13.04 -12.26 1.31
CA LEU A 147 -13.60 -12.20 2.65
C LEU A 147 -14.61 -11.07 2.73
N TYR A 148 -15.70 -11.31 3.46
CA TYR A 148 -16.73 -10.33 3.78
C TYR A 148 -16.91 -10.27 5.29
N LEU A 149 -16.32 -9.25 5.91
CA LEU A 149 -16.46 -8.95 7.33
C LEU A 149 -17.67 -8.03 7.51
N ALA A 150 -18.74 -8.54 8.11
CA ALA A 150 -19.98 -7.84 8.33
C ALA A 150 -20.29 -7.72 9.82
N PHE A 151 -20.64 -6.52 10.29
CA PHE A 151 -20.99 -6.28 11.69
C PHE A 151 -21.91 -5.06 11.86
N GLN A 152 -22.61 -5.00 12.99
CA GLN A 152 -23.33 -3.81 13.44
C GLN A 152 -22.73 -3.26 14.73
N LEU A 153 -22.68 -1.94 14.86
CA LEU A 153 -22.22 -1.24 16.06
C LEU A 153 -23.34 -0.37 16.64
N ASN A 154 -23.49 -0.39 17.97
CA ASN A 154 -24.26 0.64 18.67
C ASN A 154 -23.37 1.88 18.83
N SER A 155 -23.70 2.96 18.15
CA SER A 155 -23.00 4.23 18.31
C SER A 155 -23.83 5.43 17.86
N ALA A 156 -23.95 6.41 18.75
CA ALA A 156 -24.55 7.71 18.44
C ALA A 156 -23.60 8.61 17.63
N GLN A 157 -22.28 8.42 17.76
CA GLN A 157 -21.25 9.17 17.05
C GLN A 157 -20.07 8.24 16.74
N LEU A 158 -19.88 7.92 15.45
CA LEU A 158 -18.72 7.15 15.01
C LEU A 158 -17.62 8.08 14.54
N PRO A 159 -16.35 7.77 14.86
CA PRO A 159 -15.22 8.48 14.29
C PRO A 159 -15.31 8.44 12.77
N GLN A 160 -15.18 9.62 12.15
CA GLN A 160 -15.25 9.75 10.70
C GLN A 160 -14.00 9.19 10.01
N LYS A 161 -12.88 9.03 10.74
CA LYS A 161 -11.66 8.46 10.21
C LYS A 161 -11.64 6.96 10.45
N LEU A 162 -11.41 6.24 9.36
CA LEU A 162 -11.28 4.81 9.33
C LEU A 162 -9.83 4.43 9.08
N ILE A 163 -9.46 3.28 9.58
CA ILE A 163 -8.20 2.61 9.30
C ILE A 163 -8.51 1.22 8.77
N TYR A 164 -7.73 0.75 7.81
CA TYR A 164 -7.85 -0.57 7.22
C TYR A 164 -6.52 -1.28 7.32
N ALA A 165 -6.55 -2.58 7.54
CA ALA A 165 -5.33 -3.37 7.53
C ALA A 165 -5.61 -4.81 7.10
N VAL A 166 -4.63 -5.41 6.45
CA VAL A 166 -4.61 -6.83 6.09
C VAL A 166 -3.41 -7.51 6.73
N GLY A 167 -3.65 -8.68 7.33
CA GLY A 167 -2.60 -9.48 7.94
C GLY A 167 -1.57 -10.02 6.95
N PRO A 168 -0.48 -10.64 7.46
CA PRO A 168 0.51 -11.29 6.61
C PRO A 168 -0.10 -12.49 5.89
N GLN A 169 0.25 -12.65 4.63
CA GLN A 169 -0.31 -13.70 3.77
C GLN A 169 -0.08 -15.09 4.38
N ASN A 170 -1.13 -15.92 4.36
CA ASN A 170 -1.15 -17.27 4.93
C ASN A 170 -0.77 -17.34 6.42
N ASN A 171 -0.89 -16.24 7.16
CA ASN A 171 -0.63 -16.19 8.59
C ASN A 171 -1.91 -15.79 9.32
N LEU A 172 -2.57 -16.79 9.91
CA LEU A 172 -3.79 -16.60 10.69
C LEU A 172 -3.45 -16.16 12.13
N PRO A 173 -4.33 -15.38 12.77
CA PRO A 173 -4.23 -15.09 14.19
C PRO A 173 -4.11 -16.35 15.06
N SER A 174 -3.40 -16.20 16.18
CA SER A 174 -3.21 -17.28 17.15
C SER A 174 -4.53 -17.68 17.83
N SER A 175 -4.58 -18.87 18.44
CA SER A 175 -5.81 -19.39 19.07
C SER A 175 -6.32 -18.56 20.24
N ASP A 176 -5.45 -17.75 20.84
CA ASP A 176 -5.77 -16.77 21.88
C ASP A 176 -6.38 -15.47 21.31
N GLY A 177 -6.47 -15.35 19.98
CA GLY A 177 -7.06 -14.21 19.29
C GLY A 177 -6.09 -13.05 19.07
N TYR A 178 -4.81 -13.17 19.40
CA TYR A 178 -3.85 -12.10 19.12
C TYR A 178 -3.51 -12.02 17.63
N LEU A 179 -3.57 -10.81 17.09
CA LEU A 179 -3.28 -10.54 15.67
C LEU A 179 -1.76 -10.44 15.44
N PRO A 180 -1.20 -11.09 14.41
CA PRO A 180 0.14 -10.75 13.93
C PRO A 180 0.15 -9.32 13.37
N ARG A 181 1.34 -8.71 13.25
CA ARG A 181 1.46 -7.37 12.63
C ARG A 181 0.93 -7.42 11.21
N HIS A 182 0.11 -6.43 10.81
CA HIS A 182 -0.41 -6.32 9.45
C HIS A 182 0.74 -6.15 8.44
N ARG A 183 0.54 -6.60 7.19
CA ARG A 183 1.54 -6.40 6.12
C ARG A 183 1.55 -4.95 5.63
N THR A 184 0.37 -4.35 5.58
CA THR A 184 0.13 -3.01 5.07
C THR A 184 -1.13 -2.45 5.73
N MET A 185 -1.28 -1.14 5.71
CA MET A 185 -2.44 -0.44 6.24
C MET A 185 -2.72 0.83 5.45
N ALA A 186 -3.95 1.31 5.53
CA ALA A 186 -4.35 2.61 5.00
C ALA A 186 -5.30 3.32 5.96
N SER A 187 -5.41 4.63 5.80
CA SER A 187 -6.41 5.45 6.48
C SER A 187 -7.31 6.14 5.47
N GLY A 188 -8.56 6.37 5.85
CA GLY A 188 -9.52 7.09 5.03
C GLY A 188 -10.58 7.74 5.89
N SER A 189 -11.53 8.44 5.25
CA SER A 189 -12.65 9.06 5.96
C SER A 189 -13.98 8.70 5.35
N ILE A 190 -15.01 8.57 6.18
CA ILE A 190 -16.41 8.47 5.75
C ILE A 190 -17.18 9.72 6.16
N ASN A 191 -17.93 10.27 5.21
CA ASN A 191 -18.92 11.29 5.49
C ASN A 191 -20.22 10.60 5.92
N LEU A 192 -20.64 10.87 7.16
CA LEU A 192 -21.85 10.30 7.78
C LEU A 192 -23.12 11.09 7.43
N SER A 193 -22.99 12.26 6.80
CA SER A 193 -24.10 13.04 6.23
C SER A 193 -24.46 12.46 4.86
N GLY A 194 -25.63 11.81 4.77
CA GLY A 194 -26.09 11.06 3.60
C GLY A 194 -25.89 11.81 2.27
N GLY A 195 -25.02 11.26 1.43
CA GLY A 195 -24.72 11.77 0.11
C GLY A 195 -23.26 11.48 -0.27
N GLY A 196 -23.01 10.29 -0.83
CA GLY A 196 -21.79 9.93 -1.54
C GLY A 196 -20.47 10.23 -0.83
N ALA A 197 -19.90 9.24 -0.14
CA ALA A 197 -18.53 9.32 0.36
C ALA A 197 -17.55 9.37 -0.83
N GLY A 198 -16.82 10.47 -0.96
CA GLY A 198 -15.57 10.50 -1.71
C GLY A 198 -14.51 9.80 -0.88
N GLY A 199 -14.07 8.62 -1.34
CA GLY A 199 -12.93 7.91 -0.76
C GLY A 199 -11.64 8.68 -1.00
N GLY A 200 -11.36 9.65 -0.14
CA GLY A 200 -10.04 10.25 -0.02
C GLY A 200 -9.15 9.28 0.73
N GLU A 201 -8.36 8.52 -0.02
CA GLU A 201 -7.29 7.67 0.48
C GLU A 201 -6.13 8.59 0.94
N SER A 202 -5.82 8.59 2.22
CA SER A 202 -4.52 9.06 2.74
C SER A 202 -3.73 7.81 3.11
N GLY A 203 -3.30 7.10 2.07
CA GLY A 203 -2.40 5.97 2.16
C GLY A 203 -0.95 6.45 2.06
N ASP A 204 -0.12 6.02 3.01
CA ASP A 204 1.30 5.78 2.80
C ASP A 204 1.38 4.55 1.86
N GLU A 205 1.32 4.78 0.56
CA GLU A 205 1.45 3.73 -0.45
C GLU A 205 2.67 3.98 -1.34
N ASP A 206 3.62 3.05 -1.21
CA ASP A 206 4.75 2.87 -2.10
C ASP A 206 4.30 2.30 -3.46
N GLY A 207 4.33 3.16 -4.50
CA GLY A 207 4.43 2.83 -5.95
C GLY A 207 3.16 2.29 -6.62
N GLU A 208 2.86 2.52 -7.91
CA GLU A 208 3.52 3.21 -9.02
C GLU A 208 2.43 3.40 -10.11
N GLY A 209 2.32 4.59 -10.71
CA GLY A 209 1.32 4.86 -11.75
C GLY A 209 1.48 6.27 -12.33
N ALA A 210 2.24 6.36 -13.42
CA ALA A 210 2.57 7.61 -14.09
C ALA A 210 1.34 8.28 -14.73
N THR A 211 1.12 9.56 -14.44
CA THR A 211 0.67 10.54 -15.43
C THR A 211 1.46 11.83 -15.23
N GLY A 212 2.15 12.24 -16.29
CA GLY A 212 2.81 13.53 -16.35
C GLY A 212 1.76 14.63 -16.45
N ASP A 213 1.88 15.62 -15.58
CA ASP A 213 1.44 16.98 -15.87
C ASP A 213 2.50 17.94 -15.33
N VAL A 214 2.99 18.80 -16.22
CA VAL A 214 3.90 19.89 -15.91
C VAL A 214 3.01 21.11 -15.76
N VAL A 215 2.71 21.49 -14.52
CA VAL A 215 2.17 22.82 -14.22
C VAL A 215 2.87 23.38 -12.98
N GLU A 216 3.52 24.53 -13.18
CA GLU A 216 4.06 25.39 -12.14
C GLU A 216 3.01 25.79 -11.09
N GLY A 217 3.41 25.82 -9.82
CA GLY A 217 2.82 26.72 -8.83
C GLY A 217 2.35 26.09 -7.53
N GLY A 218 2.67 26.75 -6.41
CA GLY A 218 1.91 26.65 -5.17
C GLY A 218 2.47 25.64 -4.15
N ALA A 219 3.09 26.16 -3.10
CA ALA A 219 3.60 25.40 -1.96
C ALA A 219 2.48 24.63 -1.23
N SER A 220 2.26 23.37 -1.62
CA SER A 220 1.88 22.30 -0.71
C SER A 220 3.05 21.32 -0.69
N GLY A 221 3.93 21.48 0.30
CA GLY A 221 5.21 20.79 0.32
C GLY A 221 5.01 19.29 0.32
N PHE A 222 5.54 18.59 -0.69
CA PHE A 222 5.52 17.12 -0.75
C PHE A 222 5.96 16.50 0.58
N ASP A 223 5.31 15.41 0.97
CA ASP A 223 5.72 14.59 2.10
C ASP A 223 7.20 14.18 2.00
N LEU A 224 7.88 14.04 3.14
CA LEU A 224 9.32 13.80 3.22
C LEU A 224 9.69 12.43 2.64
N LYS A 225 8.87 11.39 2.86
CA LYS A 225 9.06 10.04 2.27
C LYS A 225 8.93 10.10 0.76
N ARG A 226 7.91 10.81 0.27
CA ARG A 226 7.69 11.02 -1.17
C ARG A 226 8.84 11.78 -1.83
N LYS A 227 9.38 12.82 -1.18
CA LYS A 227 10.57 13.54 -1.67
C LYS A 227 11.78 12.61 -1.74
N HIS A 228 12.02 11.80 -0.71
CA HIS A 228 13.13 10.85 -0.67
C HIS A 228 13.04 9.88 -1.85
N GLY A 229 11.89 9.23 -2.02
CA GLY A 229 11.64 8.30 -3.12
C GLY A 229 11.85 8.93 -4.50
N ILE A 230 11.28 10.11 -4.75
CA ILE A 230 11.42 10.80 -6.04
C ILE A 230 12.88 11.17 -6.33
N LEU A 231 13.61 11.71 -5.35
CA LEU A 231 15.02 12.09 -5.51
C LEU A 231 15.90 10.87 -5.83
N VAL A 232 15.72 9.76 -5.10
CA VAL A 232 16.51 8.54 -5.32
C VAL A 232 16.13 7.86 -6.64
N MET A 233 14.85 7.82 -7.01
CA MET A 233 14.40 7.24 -8.29
C MET A 233 14.87 8.04 -9.50
N LEU A 234 14.71 9.37 -9.50
CA LEU A 234 15.20 10.20 -10.60
C LEU A 234 16.73 10.18 -10.67
N GLY A 235 17.40 10.30 -9.53
CA GLY A 235 18.87 10.32 -9.45
C GLY A 235 19.49 8.99 -9.87
N TRP A 236 19.24 7.93 -9.11
CA TRP A 236 19.92 6.64 -9.28
C TRP A 236 19.13 5.62 -10.08
N GLY A 237 17.79 5.66 -10.04
CA GLY A 237 16.95 4.76 -10.84
C GLY A 237 16.96 5.10 -12.34
N VAL A 238 17.00 6.39 -12.69
CA VAL A 238 16.89 6.85 -14.09
C VAL A 238 18.17 7.47 -14.61
N LEU A 239 18.69 8.53 -13.98
CA LEU A 239 19.81 9.30 -14.55
C LEU A 239 21.12 8.49 -14.59
N MET A 240 21.43 7.69 -13.56
CA MET A 240 22.64 6.86 -13.54
C MET A 240 22.66 5.83 -14.71
N PRO A 241 21.59 5.05 -14.97
CA PRO A 241 21.51 4.21 -16.17
C PRO A 241 21.60 5.00 -17.48
N VAL A 242 20.91 6.14 -17.60
CA VAL A 242 20.97 6.97 -18.82
C VAL A 242 22.41 7.44 -19.06
N GLY A 243 23.12 7.89 -18.03
CA GLY A 243 24.54 8.24 -18.10
C GLY A 243 25.41 7.09 -18.61
N MET A 244 25.18 5.86 -18.15
CA MET A 244 25.87 4.67 -18.67
C MET A 244 25.55 4.39 -20.14
N MET A 245 24.29 4.55 -20.55
CA MET A 245 23.87 4.37 -21.94
C MET A 245 24.54 5.40 -22.87
N MET A 246 24.69 6.66 -22.42
CA MET A 246 25.43 7.68 -23.17
C MET A 246 26.89 7.27 -23.42
N ALA A 247 27.60 6.81 -22.39
CA ALA A 247 28.97 6.33 -22.55
C ALA A 247 29.10 5.03 -23.36
N ARG A 248 28.02 4.25 -23.50
CA ARG A 248 28.04 3.00 -24.25
C ARG A 248 27.71 3.19 -25.74
N TYR A 249 26.69 3.98 -26.05
CA TYR A 249 26.13 4.05 -27.41
C TYR A 249 26.54 5.31 -28.18
N PHE A 250 26.96 6.37 -27.49
CA PHE A 250 27.22 7.66 -28.13
C PHE A 250 28.71 7.97 -28.32
N LYS A 251 29.63 7.05 -28.02
CA LYS A 251 31.09 7.25 -28.16
C LYS A 251 31.56 7.79 -29.52
N GLN A 252 30.81 7.51 -30.59
CA GLN A 252 31.11 8.01 -31.94
C GLN A 252 30.96 9.55 -32.08
N PHE A 253 30.23 10.19 -31.17
CA PHE A 253 30.00 11.63 -31.15
C PHE A 253 30.96 12.30 -30.16
N ASP A 254 32.25 12.30 -30.47
CA ASP A 254 33.26 13.00 -29.69
C ASP A 254 33.24 14.51 -30.02
N PRO A 255 33.33 15.43 -29.03
CA PRO A 255 33.47 15.20 -27.58
C PRO A 255 32.13 15.16 -26.82
N PHE A 256 31.00 15.23 -27.53
CA PHE A 256 29.66 15.31 -26.94
C PHE A 256 29.36 14.18 -25.96
N TRP A 257 29.69 12.93 -26.30
CA TRP A 257 29.41 11.77 -25.46
C TRP A 257 30.03 11.89 -24.06
N PHE A 258 31.24 12.44 -23.97
CA PHE A 258 31.98 12.59 -22.73
C PHE A 258 31.32 13.62 -21.83
N TYR A 259 31.01 14.80 -22.38
CA TYR A 259 30.34 15.88 -21.65
C TYR A 259 28.92 15.49 -21.22
N SER A 260 28.16 14.80 -22.08
CA SER A 260 26.83 14.31 -21.71
C SER A 260 26.90 13.22 -20.63
N HIS A 261 27.83 12.27 -20.75
CA HIS A 261 28.02 11.23 -19.74
C HIS A 261 28.37 11.83 -18.36
N ILE A 262 29.39 12.68 -18.29
CA ILE A 262 29.84 13.26 -17.02
C ILE A 262 28.80 14.18 -16.39
N SER A 263 28.05 14.95 -17.21
CA SER A 263 26.99 15.84 -16.72
C SER A 263 25.81 15.05 -16.16
N ILE A 264 25.31 14.04 -16.91
CA ILE A 264 24.16 13.23 -16.48
C ILE A 264 24.51 12.40 -15.25
N GLN A 265 25.71 11.79 -15.21
CA GLN A 265 26.17 11.04 -14.04
C GLN A 265 26.37 11.95 -12.83
N GLY A 266 26.94 13.14 -13.01
CA GLY A 266 27.14 14.11 -11.93
C GLY A 266 25.82 14.57 -11.30
N ILE A 267 24.84 14.94 -12.13
CA ILE A 267 23.51 15.35 -11.66
C ILE A 267 22.79 14.19 -10.98
N GLY A 268 22.79 12.99 -11.59
CA GLY A 268 22.17 11.79 -11.02
C GLY A 268 22.76 11.41 -9.66
N PHE A 269 24.08 11.51 -9.52
CA PHE A 269 24.76 11.25 -8.26
C PHE A 269 24.37 12.24 -7.16
N LEU A 270 24.39 13.55 -7.45
CA LEU A 270 24.01 14.59 -6.48
C LEU A 270 22.56 14.48 -6.01
N LEU A 271 21.63 14.19 -6.94
CA LEU A 271 20.21 13.97 -6.59
C LEU A 271 20.04 12.74 -5.71
N GLY A 272 20.74 11.63 -6.00
CA GLY A 272 20.72 10.42 -5.17
C GLY A 272 21.28 10.66 -3.77
N VAL A 273 22.39 11.40 -3.63
CA VAL A 273 22.93 11.80 -2.32
C VAL A 273 21.94 12.66 -1.54
N GLY A 274 21.32 13.65 -2.20
CA GLY A 274 20.27 14.49 -1.59
C GLY A 274 19.08 13.66 -1.11
N GLY A 275 18.66 12.67 -1.90
CA GLY A 275 17.65 11.68 -1.53
C GLY A 275 18.05 10.91 -0.28
N ILE A 276 19.25 10.32 -0.23
CA ILE A 276 19.74 9.55 0.93
C ILE A 276 19.84 10.39 2.20
N ILE A 277 20.30 11.64 2.12
CA ILE A 277 20.31 12.57 3.28
C ILE A 277 18.89 12.76 3.83
N LEU A 278 17.90 12.85 2.94
CA LEU A 278 16.50 12.93 3.32
C LEU A 278 15.99 11.63 3.95
N GLY A 279 16.49 10.48 3.47
CA GLY A 279 16.21 9.16 4.03
C GLY A 279 16.72 9.00 5.46
N PHE A 280 17.92 9.51 5.76
CA PHE A 280 18.43 9.52 7.15
C PHE A 280 17.60 10.40 8.08
N LYS A 281 17.11 11.56 7.60
CA LYS A 281 16.20 12.41 8.39
C LYS A 281 14.86 11.74 8.69
N LEU A 282 14.39 10.85 7.81
CA LEU A 282 13.17 10.07 8.04
C LEU A 282 13.36 8.97 9.11
N ASP A 283 14.56 8.37 9.19
CA ASP A 283 14.88 7.30 10.13
C ASP A 283 14.89 7.78 11.59
N ASP A 284 15.26 9.05 11.82
CA ASP A 284 15.27 9.67 13.15
C ASP A 284 13.86 9.84 13.75
N ASP A 285 12.81 9.85 12.92
CA ASP A 285 11.43 10.15 13.32
C ASP A 285 10.52 8.91 13.50
N GLU A 286 10.81 7.75 12.86
CA GLU A 286 9.82 6.65 12.76
C GLU A 286 10.10 5.34 13.55
N GLY A 287 11.28 5.12 14.13
CA GLY A 287 11.52 3.98 15.05
C GLY A 287 11.52 2.57 14.40
N GLN A 288 12.45 1.74 14.88
CA GLN A 288 12.98 0.55 14.19
C GLN A 288 12.01 -0.60 13.92
N GLY A 289 12.05 -1.13 12.68
CA GLY A 289 11.65 -2.50 12.36
C GLY A 289 10.99 -2.71 10.99
N ASP A 290 11.74 -2.40 9.91
CA ASP A 290 11.78 -2.96 8.53
C ASP A 290 12.67 -2.06 7.63
N ILE A 291 12.80 -0.78 8.02
CA ILE A 291 13.64 0.27 7.43
C ILE A 291 15.13 -0.13 7.35
N ASP A 292 15.61 -1.01 8.23
CA ASP A 292 17.02 -1.34 8.33
C ASP A 292 17.57 -2.07 7.10
N THR A 293 16.80 -2.92 6.42
CA THR A 293 17.28 -3.62 5.21
C THR A 293 17.42 -2.65 4.04
N HIS A 294 16.42 -1.79 3.83
CA HIS A 294 16.43 -0.76 2.80
C HIS A 294 17.57 0.25 3.05
N LYS A 295 17.74 0.69 4.30
CA LYS A 295 18.81 1.58 4.74
C LYS A 295 20.19 0.99 4.48
N ASN A 296 20.40 -0.28 4.85
CA ASN A 296 21.66 -0.98 4.63
C ASN A 296 21.99 -1.09 3.13
N LEU A 297 21.00 -1.39 2.30
CA LEU A 297 21.18 -1.43 0.85
C LEU A 297 21.50 -0.04 0.28
N GLY A 298 20.81 1.01 0.73
CA GLY A 298 21.07 2.39 0.33
C GLY A 298 22.49 2.85 0.68
N ILE A 299 22.96 2.53 1.89
CA ILE A 299 24.35 2.79 2.33
C ILE A 299 25.34 2.04 1.45
N PHE A 300 25.07 0.76 1.16
CA PHE A 300 25.94 -0.04 0.29
C PHE A 300 26.07 0.60 -1.10
N ILE A 301 24.95 0.95 -1.75
CA ILE A 301 24.98 1.58 -3.08
C ILE A 301 25.70 2.94 -3.04
N LEU A 302 25.55 3.72 -1.96
CA LEU A 302 26.29 4.99 -1.78
C LEU A 302 27.81 4.79 -1.74
N VAL A 303 28.28 3.79 -0.98
CA VAL A 303 29.70 3.47 -0.92
C VAL A 303 30.21 3.09 -2.31
N PHE A 304 29.50 2.24 -3.03
CA PHE A 304 29.89 1.84 -4.39
C PHE A 304 29.86 3.02 -5.38
N GLY A 305 28.89 3.92 -5.28
CA GLY A 305 28.84 5.13 -6.11
C GLY A 305 30.01 6.09 -5.85
N CYS A 306 30.38 6.30 -4.58
CA CYS A 306 31.56 7.08 -4.21
C CYS A 306 32.86 6.45 -4.76
N LEU A 307 32.98 5.12 -4.66
CA LEU A 307 34.11 4.38 -5.24
C LEU A 307 34.14 4.50 -6.76
N GLN A 308 33.01 4.42 -7.45
CA GLN A 308 32.91 4.57 -8.90
C GLN A 308 33.48 5.92 -9.38
N ILE A 309 33.17 7.01 -8.66
CA ILE A 309 33.70 8.35 -8.98
C ILE A 309 35.21 8.45 -8.66
N ALA A 310 35.63 7.91 -7.51
CA ALA A 310 37.04 7.94 -7.09
C ALA A 310 37.94 7.16 -8.06
N PHE A 311 37.51 5.96 -8.51
CA PHE A 311 38.27 5.15 -9.46
C PHE A 311 38.21 5.68 -10.90
N SER A 312 37.14 6.40 -11.28
CA SER A 312 37.04 7.05 -12.59
C SER A 312 38.12 8.14 -12.80
N ARG A 313 38.51 8.88 -11.74
CA ARG A 313 39.58 9.90 -11.82
C ARG A 313 40.98 9.32 -12.02
N ASN A 314 41.25 8.10 -11.58
CA ASN A 314 42.57 7.48 -11.70
C ASN A 314 42.87 6.94 -13.12
N GLN A 315 41.87 6.88 -13.99
CA GLN A 315 42.02 6.43 -15.40
C GLN A 315 42.26 7.59 -16.38
N VAL A 316 42.19 8.85 -15.93
CA VAL A 316 42.42 10.04 -16.78
C VAL A 316 43.89 10.51 -16.75
N HIS A 317 44.72 9.90 -15.90
CA HIS A 317 46.15 10.21 -15.75
C HIS A 317 47.09 9.10 -16.24
N GLN A 318 46.58 8.13 -17.00
CA GLN A 318 47.39 7.20 -17.81
C GLN A 318 47.00 7.33 -19.29
#